data_AF-X1FHJ4-F1
#
_entry.id   AF-X1FHJ4-F1
#
_cell.length_a   1.000
_cell.length_b   1.000
_cell.length_c   1.000
_cell.angle_alpha   90.00
_cell.angle_beta   90.00
_cell.angle_gamma   90.00
#
_symmetry.space_group_name_H-M   'P 1'
#
loop_
_entity.id
_entity.type
_entity.pdbx_description
1 polymer ?
#
loop_
_entity_poly.entity_id
_entity_poly.type
_entity_poly.pdbx_seq_one_letter_code
_entity_poly.pdbx_strand_id
1 'polypeptide(L)'
;MAIDIVKRLELDNPHLFITHRADDEGLSYWRWLKREASVMNVDIQLIDHVIGAKRGKINGHKLYSLWDAYINADLVTYPSLYEGFGNALLEAIFVKKLAVINRYPVYNADIKPFGFEFIELDGFVNEKS
;
A
#
# COMPACT_ATOMS: atom_id res chain seq x y z
N MET A 1 -0.26 6.10 -8.47
CA MET A 1 -0.78 4.74 -8.71
C MET A 1 -1.86 4.30 -7.72
N ALA A 2 -1.59 4.15 -6.41
CA ALA A 2 -2.65 3.75 -5.46
C ALA A 2 -3.84 4.74 -5.43
N ILE A 3 -3.55 6.04 -5.46
CA ILE A 3 -4.56 7.11 -5.58
C ILE A 3 -5.37 6.94 -6.88
N ASP A 4 -4.71 6.65 -8.00
CA ASP A 4 -5.37 6.43 -9.30
C ASP A 4 -6.29 5.21 -9.29
N ILE A 5 -5.90 4.13 -8.62
CA ILE A 5 -6.73 2.93 -8.44
C ILE A 5 -8.00 3.33 -7.70
N VAL A 6 -7.88 3.97 -6.54
CA VAL A 6 -9.03 4.38 -5.73
C VAL A 6 -9.96 5.29 -6.53
N LYS A 7 -9.39 6.24 -7.28
CA LYS A 7 -10.16 7.15 -8.14
C LYS A 7 -10.96 6.39 -9.20
N ARG A 8 -10.36 5.40 -9.85
CA ARG A 8 -10.96 4.64 -10.97
C ARG A 8 -11.98 3.59 -10.53
N LEU A 9 -11.86 3.07 -9.31
CA LEU A 9 -12.80 2.07 -8.80
C LEU A 9 -14.19 2.66 -8.49
N GLU A 10 -14.32 3.99 -8.39
CA GLU A 10 -15.59 4.70 -8.13
C GLU A 10 -16.40 4.10 -6.97
N LEU A 11 -15.71 3.65 -5.92
CA LEU A 11 -16.33 3.04 -4.76
C LEU A 11 -17.15 4.06 -3.95
N ASP A 12 -18.19 3.57 -3.27
CA ASP A 12 -18.89 4.35 -2.27
C ASP A 12 -18.00 4.48 -1.01
N ASN A 13 -17.49 5.69 -0.76
CA ASN A 13 -16.69 6.07 0.42
C ASN A 13 -15.37 5.28 0.61
N PRO A 14 -14.40 5.37 -0.33
CA PRO A 14 -13.12 4.70 -0.21
C PRO A 14 -12.18 5.42 0.78
N HIS A 15 -11.43 4.64 1.56
CA HIS A 15 -10.40 5.14 2.49
C HIS A 15 -9.03 4.59 2.09
N LEU A 16 -8.09 5.47 1.73
CA LEU A 16 -6.71 5.08 1.43
C LEU A 16 -5.81 5.34 2.63
N PHE A 17 -5.29 4.28 3.24
CA PHE A 17 -4.37 4.38 4.38
C PHE A 17 -2.92 4.13 3.95
N ILE A 18 -2.01 4.96 4.42
CA ILE A 18 -0.56 4.77 4.31
C ILE A 18 -0.01 4.38 5.69
N THR A 19 0.61 3.20 5.77
CA THR A 19 1.05 2.59 7.04
C THR A 19 2.50 2.91 7.41
N HIS A 20 3.33 3.37 6.47
CA HIS A 20 4.73 3.73 6.72
C HIS A 20 5.11 5.02 5.99
N ARG A 21 6.11 5.73 6.53
CA ARG A 21 6.77 6.83 5.82
C ARG A 21 8.05 6.30 5.19
N ALA A 22 8.40 6.80 4.01
CA ALA A 22 9.76 6.68 3.52
C ALA A 22 10.64 7.56 4.42
N ASP A 23 11.57 6.94 5.15
CA ASP A 23 12.37 7.59 6.19
C ASP A 23 13.20 8.76 5.62
N ASP A 24 13.66 8.64 4.38
CA ASP A 24 14.54 9.60 3.72
C ASP A 24 13.80 10.73 2.96
N GLU A 25 12.59 10.48 2.44
CA GLU A 25 11.79 11.47 1.67
C GLU A 25 10.67 12.13 2.50
N GLY A 26 10.57 11.77 3.78
CA GLY A 26 9.30 11.56 4.47
C GLY A 26 8.28 12.70 4.60
N LEU A 27 8.64 13.98 4.43
CA LEU A 27 7.66 15.09 4.53
C LEU A 27 7.33 15.74 3.20
N SER A 28 8.32 15.90 2.31
CA SER A 28 8.10 16.41 0.95
C SER A 28 7.26 15.42 0.15
N TYR A 29 7.58 14.13 0.22
CA TYR A 29 6.83 13.07 -0.44
C TYR A 29 5.39 12.99 0.04
N TRP A 30 5.17 13.05 1.36
CA TRP A 30 3.82 13.07 1.94
C TRP A 30 3.01 14.28 1.47
N ARG A 31 3.60 15.49 1.46
CA ARG A 31 2.93 16.69 0.97
C ARG A 31 2.54 16.57 -0.50
N TRP A 32 3.40 15.97 -1.31
CA TRP A 32 3.11 15.68 -2.71
C TRP A 32 1.95 14.69 -2.83
N LEU A 33 1.98 13.55 -2.13
CA LEU A 33 0.88 12.57 -2.12
C LEU A 33 -0.46 13.19 -1.70
N LYS A 34 -0.46 14.00 -0.65
CA LYS A 34 -1.67 14.68 -0.16
C LYS A 34 -2.22 15.65 -1.21
N ARG A 35 -1.34 16.36 -1.92
CA ARG A 35 -1.74 17.26 -3.03
C ARG A 35 -2.36 16.46 -4.18
N GLU A 36 -1.72 15.39 -4.63
CA GLU A 36 -2.23 14.55 -5.71
C GLU A 36 -3.59 13.94 -5.36
N ALA A 37 -3.73 13.41 -4.15
CA ALA A 37 -5.00 12.86 -3.66
C ALA A 37 -6.11 13.92 -3.62
N SER A 38 -5.78 15.14 -3.18
CA SER A 38 -6.72 16.26 -3.18
C SER A 38 -7.18 16.66 -4.59
N VAL A 39 -6.28 16.65 -5.59
CA VAL A 39 -6.65 16.92 -6.99
C VAL A 39 -7.60 15.85 -7.53
N MET A 40 -7.42 14.59 -7.12
CA MET A 40 -8.24 13.47 -7.56
C MET A 40 -9.51 13.26 -6.73
N ASN A 41 -9.73 14.05 -5.67
CA ASN A 41 -10.81 13.90 -4.71
C ASN A 41 -10.81 12.51 -4.02
N VAL A 42 -9.63 12.05 -3.61
CA VAL A 42 -9.42 10.80 -2.87
C VAL A 42 -9.04 11.13 -1.43
N ASP A 43 -9.72 10.53 -0.45
CA ASP A 43 -9.33 10.66 0.95
C ASP A 43 -8.12 9.76 1.24
N ILE A 44 -7.07 10.37 1.78
CA ILE A 44 -5.81 9.70 2.10
C ILE A 44 -5.37 10.04 3.52
N GLN A 45 -5.03 8.99 4.28
CA GLN A 45 -4.66 9.10 5.68
C GLN A 45 -3.32 8.43 5.95
N LEU A 46 -2.38 9.20 6.50
CA LEU A 46 -1.11 8.68 6.98
C LEU A 46 -1.28 8.25 8.45
N ILE A 47 -1.13 6.97 8.73
CA ILE A 47 -1.36 6.36 10.05
C ILE A 47 -0.10 5.76 10.67
N ASP A 48 1.07 6.14 10.17
CA ASP A 48 2.38 5.73 10.68
C ASP A 48 2.54 5.91 12.20
N HIS A 49 1.98 6.99 12.75
CA HIS A 49 2.02 7.32 14.17
C HIS A 49 1.23 6.37 15.09
N VAL A 50 0.32 5.54 14.55
CA VAL A 50 -0.43 4.53 15.30
C VAL A 50 -0.08 3.09 14.91
N ILE A 51 0.80 2.91 13.92
CA ILE A 51 1.29 1.60 13.48
C ILE A 51 2.71 1.39 14.02
N GLY A 52 2.95 0.26 14.67
CA GLY A 52 4.25 -0.16 15.15
C GLY A 52 4.60 -1.58 14.76
N ALA A 53 5.86 -1.97 15.00
CA ALA A 53 6.32 -3.34 14.75
C ALA A 53 5.52 -4.39 15.55
N LYS A 54 5.02 -4.02 16.74
CA LYS A 54 4.18 -4.86 17.60
C LYS A 54 3.07 -4.02 18.21
N ARG A 55 1.93 -4.64 18.52
CA ARG A 55 0.87 -4.01 19.31
C ARG A 55 1.43 -3.56 20.66
N GLY A 56 0.99 -2.40 21.13
CA GLY A 56 1.50 -1.85 22.39
C GLY A 56 0.82 -0.55 22.78
N LYS A 57 1.52 0.23 23.62
CA LYS A 57 1.15 1.60 23.92
C LYS A 57 2.38 2.49 23.90
N ILE A 58 2.24 3.68 23.33
CA ILE A 58 3.25 4.75 23.38
C ILE A 58 2.57 5.97 23.96
N ASN A 59 3.13 6.52 25.05
CA ASN A 59 2.58 7.70 25.75
C ASN A 59 1.08 7.57 26.09
N GLY A 60 0.63 6.36 26.48
CA GLY A 60 -0.77 6.07 26.80
C GLY A 60 -1.68 5.82 25.59
N HIS A 61 -1.24 6.13 24.37
CA HIS A 61 -1.97 5.85 23.14
C HIS A 61 -1.77 4.40 22.69
N LYS A 62 -2.84 3.79 22.18
CA LYS A 62 -2.79 2.42 21.64
C LYS A 62 -2.02 2.40 20.32
N LEU A 63 -1.09 1.46 20.22
CA LEU A 63 -0.34 1.17 19.01
C LEU A 63 -0.83 -0.15 18.41
N TYR A 64 -1.12 -0.13 17.12
CA TYR A 64 -1.54 -1.28 16.33
C TYR A 64 -0.32 -1.87 15.60
N SER A 65 -0.37 -3.14 15.23
CA SER A 65 0.65 -3.72 14.36
C SER A 65 0.28 -3.57 12.88
N LEU A 66 1.24 -3.73 11.98
CA LEU A 66 0.97 -3.79 10.54
C LEU A 66 0.00 -4.94 10.19
N TRP A 67 0.04 -6.05 10.93
CA TRP A 67 -0.94 -7.13 10.85
C TRP A 67 -2.38 -6.67 11.07
N ASP A 68 -2.61 -5.69 11.95
CA ASP A 68 -3.94 -5.13 12.17
C ASP A 68 -4.43 -4.40 10.92
N ALA A 69 -3.54 -3.70 10.21
CA ALA A 69 -3.89 -3.06 8.95
C ALA A 69 -4.24 -4.10 7.87
N TYR A 70 -3.42 -5.14 7.71
CA TYR A 70 -3.69 -6.18 6.71
C TYR A 70 -5.03 -6.89 6.93
N ILE A 71 -5.36 -7.27 8.17
CA ILE A 71 -6.60 -8.01 8.45
C ILE A 71 -7.84 -7.16 8.13
N ASN A 72 -7.77 -5.84 8.36
CA ASN A 72 -8.88 -4.91 8.12
C ASN A 72 -8.89 -4.30 6.71
N ALA A 73 -7.89 -4.58 5.87
CA ALA A 73 -7.86 -4.10 4.49
C ALA A 73 -8.67 -5.01 3.56
N ASP A 74 -9.45 -4.41 2.67
CA ASP A 74 -10.11 -5.08 1.55
C ASP A 74 -9.13 -5.32 0.38
N LEU A 75 -8.19 -4.38 0.20
CA LEU A 75 -7.20 -4.37 -0.86
C LEU A 75 -5.87 -3.84 -0.33
N VAL A 76 -4.78 -4.51 -0.68
CA VAL A 76 -3.41 -4.06 -0.38
C VAL A 76 -2.76 -3.60 -1.67
N THR A 77 -2.15 -2.41 -1.67
CA THR A 77 -1.41 -1.93 -2.85
C THR A 77 0.09 -1.90 -2.57
N TYR A 78 0.87 -2.41 -3.51
CA TYR A 78 2.34 -2.30 -3.52
C TYR A 78 2.78 -1.58 -4.80
N PRO A 79 2.62 -0.24 -4.86
CA PRO A 79 2.72 0.50 -6.12
C PRO A 79 4.14 0.95 -6.51
N SER A 80 5.16 0.63 -5.71
CA SER A 80 6.53 1.09 -5.91
C SER A 80 7.09 0.63 -7.25
N LEU A 81 7.78 1.52 -7.96
CA LEU A 81 8.50 1.22 -9.22
C LEU A 81 9.83 0.51 -8.97
N TYR A 82 10.44 0.76 -7.81
CA TYR A 82 11.72 0.20 -7.40
C TYR A 82 11.61 -0.25 -5.95
N GLU A 83 11.91 -1.51 -5.71
CA GLU A 83 11.90 -2.14 -4.39
C GLU A 83 13.12 -3.04 -4.29
N GLY A 84 13.52 -3.34 -3.05
CA GLY A 84 14.45 -4.44 -2.77
C GLY A 84 13.75 -5.79 -2.96
N PHE A 85 13.78 -6.64 -1.93
CA PHE A 85 13.18 -7.98 -2.02
C PHE A 85 11.64 -7.98 -2.02
N GLY A 86 11.00 -6.98 -1.38
CA GLY A 86 9.54 -6.90 -1.26
C GLY A 86 8.98 -7.62 -0.03
N ASN A 87 9.56 -7.40 1.16
CA ASN A 87 9.09 -8.02 2.41
C ASN A 87 7.60 -7.74 2.69
N ALA A 88 7.14 -6.51 2.43
CA ALA A 88 5.72 -6.17 2.62
C ALA A 88 4.79 -6.83 1.57
N LEU A 89 5.31 -7.23 0.40
CA LEU A 89 4.58 -8.09 -0.54
C LEU A 89 4.45 -9.51 0.01
N LEU A 90 5.52 -10.07 0.59
CA LEU A 90 5.46 -11.39 1.23
C LEU A 90 4.50 -11.41 2.43
N GLU A 91 4.45 -10.33 3.21
CA GLU A 91 3.47 -10.18 4.28
C GLU A 91 2.04 -10.15 3.73
N ALA A 92 1.79 -9.42 2.63
CA ALA A 92 0.48 -9.38 1.98
C ALA A 92 0.05 -10.76 1.45
N ILE A 93 0.98 -11.51 0.84
CA ILE A 93 0.79 -12.89 0.39
C ILE A 93 0.39 -13.79 1.55
N PHE A 94 1.10 -13.69 2.67
CA PHE A 94 0.85 -14.52 3.84
C PHE A 94 -0.57 -14.34 4.39
N VAL A 95 -1.10 -13.11 4.35
CA VAL A 95 -2.47 -12.80 4.84
C VAL A 95 -3.55 -13.20 3.81
N LYS A 96 -3.16 -13.64 2.61
CA LYS A 96 -4.08 -14.00 1.50
C LYS A 96 -5.06 -12.87 1.16
N LYS A 97 -4.59 -11.63 1.21
CA LYS A 97 -5.39 -10.47 0.83
C LYS A 97 -5.28 -10.23 -0.67
N LEU A 98 -6.35 -9.72 -1.26
CA LEU A 98 -6.30 -9.22 -2.62
C LEU A 98 -5.24 -8.11 -2.67
N ALA A 99 -4.27 -8.26 -3.55
CA ALA A 99 -3.17 -7.33 -3.66
C ALA A 99 -2.99 -6.84 -5.10
N VAL A 100 -2.79 -5.54 -5.22
CA VAL A 100 -2.36 -4.87 -6.46
C VAL A 100 -0.88 -4.62 -6.36
N ILE A 101 -0.12 -5.05 -7.35
CA ILE A 101 1.32 -4.86 -7.40
C ILE A 101 1.71 -4.14 -8.67
N ASN A 102 2.70 -3.25 -8.58
CA ASN A 102 3.45 -2.88 -9.77
C ASN A 102 4.47 -3.96 -10.05
N ARG A 103 4.60 -4.44 -11.29
CA ARG A 103 5.65 -5.40 -11.64
C ARG A 103 7.01 -4.73 -11.55
N TYR A 104 7.94 -5.41 -10.88
CA TYR A 104 9.35 -5.03 -10.80
C TYR A 104 10.22 -6.27 -11.09
N PRO A 105 11.51 -6.10 -11.45
CA PRO A 105 12.36 -7.21 -11.91
C PRO A 105 12.43 -8.40 -10.93
N VAL A 106 12.59 -8.13 -9.64
CA VAL A 106 12.63 -9.16 -8.59
C VAL A 106 11.30 -9.90 -8.47
N TYR A 107 10.16 -9.20 -8.53
CA TYR A 107 8.85 -9.86 -8.57
C TYR A 107 8.73 -10.83 -9.76
N ASN A 108 9.11 -10.39 -10.96
CA ASN A 108 9.01 -11.21 -12.17
C ASN A 108 9.92 -12.43 -12.15
N ALA A 109 11.14 -12.28 -11.62
CA ALA A 109 12.14 -13.34 -11.58
C ALA A 109 11.87 -14.35 -10.46
N ASP A 110 11.53 -13.87 -9.27
CA ASP A 110 11.59 -14.68 -8.05
C ASP A 110 10.21 -14.97 -7.46
N ILE A 111 9.20 -14.11 -7.62
CA ILE A 111 7.91 -14.25 -6.92
C ILE A 111 6.84 -14.81 -7.87
N LYS A 112 6.72 -14.24 -9.06
CA LYS A 112 5.73 -14.63 -10.08
C LYS A 112 5.76 -16.13 -10.43
N PRO A 113 6.91 -16.80 -10.54
CA PRO A 113 6.96 -18.23 -10.86
C PRO A 113 6.28 -19.14 -9.82
N PHE A 114 6.07 -18.67 -8.58
CA PHE A 114 5.37 -19.42 -7.54
C PHE A 114 3.85 -19.47 -7.73
N GLY A 115 3.30 -18.77 -8.73
CA GLY A 115 1.89 -18.88 -9.10
C GLY A 115 0.92 -18.14 -8.19
N PHE A 116 1.37 -17.08 -7.51
CA PHE A 116 0.48 -16.20 -6.76
C PHE A 116 -0.44 -15.40 -7.68
N GLU A 117 -1.68 -15.20 -7.27
CA GLU A 117 -2.66 -14.40 -8.01
C GLU A 117 -2.69 -12.96 -7.45
N PHE A 118 -2.22 -12.01 -8.26
CA PHE A 118 -2.29 -10.57 -7.98
C PHE A 118 -2.93 -9.81 -9.13
N ILE A 119 -3.42 -8.61 -8.82
CA ILE A 119 -3.72 -7.60 -9.83
C ILE A 119 -2.38 -6.95 -10.22
N GLU A 120 -1.89 -7.28 -11.41
CA GLU A 120 -0.57 -6.82 -11.90
C GLU A 120 -0.68 -5.53 -12.71
N LEU A 121 0.11 -4.53 -12.32
CA LEU A 121 0.29 -3.28 -13.05
C LEU A 121 1.67 -3.23 -13.72
N ASP A 122 1.77 -2.49 -14.84
CA ASP A 122 3.01 -2.36 -15.62
C ASP A 122 3.45 -0.90 -15.72
N GLY A 123 3.68 -0.28 -14.57
CA GLY A 123 4.08 1.11 -14.44
C GLY A 123 2.92 2.12 -14.46
N PHE A 124 1.69 1.69 -14.74
CA PHE A 124 0.50 2.55 -14.72
C PHE A 124 -0.80 1.75 -14.52
N VAL A 125 -1.86 2.44 -14.07
CA VAL A 125 -3.21 1.85 -13.95
C VAL A 125 -3.91 1.86 -15.30
N ASN A 126 -4.41 0.72 -15.74
CA ASN A 126 -5.13 0.54 -17.00
C ASN A 126 -6.42 -0.28 -16.80
N GLU A 127 -7.30 -0.31 -17.80
CA GLU A 127 -8.60 -0.98 -17.73
C GLU A 127 -8.55 -2.52 -17.91
N LYS A 128 -7.39 -3.08 -18.23
CA LYS A 128 -7.20 -4.51 -18.53
C LYS A 128 -6.59 -5.31 -17.37
N SER A 129 -6.17 -4.63 -16.31
CA SER A 129 -5.55 -5.22 -15.12
C SER A 129 -6.57 -5.72 -14.10
#